data_AF-A0A938W7W7-F1
#
_entry.id   AF-A0A938W7W7-F1
#
_cell.length_a   1.000
_cell.length_b   1.000
_cell.length_c   1.000
_cell.angle_alpha   90.00
_cell.angle_beta   90.00
_cell.angle_gamma   90.00
#
_symmetry.space_group_name_H-M   'P 1'
#
loop_
_entity.id
_entity.type
_entity.pdbx_description
1 polymer ?
#
loop_
_entity_poly.entity_id
_entity_poly.type
_entity_poly.pdbx_seq_one_letter_code
_entity_poly.pdbx_strand_id
1 'polypeptide(L)' 'MAPLWKPIHLQPVFQGCEVVGGRVAAALFRDGLCLPSGTAMTEADLARVAGVVRGVGTRRHGDTEMG' A
#
# COMPACT_ATOMS: atom_id res chain seq x y z
N MET A 1 2.99 11.06 2.65
CA MET A 1 2.43 9.70 2.58
C MET A 1 2.06 9.44 1.14
N ALA A 2 2.57 8.37 0.54
CA ALA A 2 2.33 8.03 -0.85
C ALA A 2 1.87 6.56 -0.95
N PRO A 3 1.04 6.20 -1.95
CA PRO A 3 0.78 4.81 -2.27
C PRO A 3 2.09 4.12 -2.71
N LEU A 4 2.12 2.79 -2.66
CA LEU A 4 3.27 2.04 -3.18
C LEU A 4 3.46 2.28 -4.68
N TRP A 5 4.59 1.83 -5.21
CA TRP A 5 4.86 1.89 -6.64
C TRP A 5 3.84 1.10 -7.45
N LYS A 6 3.34 1.70 -8.53
CA LYS A 6 2.48 1.02 -9.49
C LYS A 6 3.26 -0.14 -10.13
N PRO A 7 2.79 -1.39 -10.01
CA PRO A 7 3.45 -2.54 -10.58
C PRO A 7 3.66 -2.39 -12.09
N ILE A 8 4.79 -2.89 -12.58
CA ILE A 8 5.19 -2.80 -13.99
C ILE A 8 4.10 -3.30 -14.94
N HIS A 9 3.50 -4.45 -14.65
CA HIS A 9 2.43 -5.05 -15.47
C HIS A 9 1.12 -4.23 -15.52
N LEU A 10 0.94 -3.23 -14.66
CA LEU A 10 -0.22 -2.34 -14.68
C LEU A 10 0.07 -1.02 -15.39
N GLN A 11 1.30 -0.79 -15.86
CA GLN A 11 1.63 0.44 -16.56
C GLN A 11 1.15 0.38 -18.02
N PRO A 12 0.61 1.48 -18.56
CA PRO A 12 0.12 1.52 -19.94
C PRO A 12 1.18 1.17 -20.99
N VAL A 13 2.46 1.44 -20.70
CA VAL A 13 3.57 1.15 -21.62
C VAL A 13 3.84 -0.36 -21.78
N PHE A 14 3.37 -1.20 -20.86
CA PHE A 14 3.55 -2.66 -20.90
C PHE A 14 2.25 -3.40 -21.27
N GLN A 15 1.28 -2.71 -21.87
CA GLN A 15 0.05 -3.36 -22.36
C GLN A 15 0.40 -4.34 -23.49
N GLY A 16 -0.04 -5.59 -23.34
CA GLY A 16 0.22 -6.65 -24.32
C GLY A 16 1.53 -7.44 -24.11
N CYS A 17 2.35 -7.07 -23.11
CA CYS A 17 3.50 -7.89 -22.71
C CYS A 17 3.06 -9.11 -21.88
N GLU A 18 3.83 -10.19 -21.93
CA GLU A 18 3.63 -11.34 -21.06
C GLU A 18 3.83 -10.96 -19.59
N VAL A 19 2.93 -11.43 -18.72
CA VAL A 19 2.98 -11.19 -17.28
C VAL A 19 2.96 -12.52 -16.55
N VAL A 20 4.02 -12.81 -15.80
CA VAL A 20 4.09 -13.97 -14.92
C VAL A 20 3.89 -13.51 -13.48
N GLY A 21 2.82 -13.97 -12.83
CA GLY A 21 2.49 -13.59 -11.45
C GLY A 21 1.83 -12.22 -11.32
N GLY A 22 2.37 -11.35 -10.46
CA GLY A 22 1.89 -9.96 -10.31
C GLY A 22 0.75 -9.74 -9.30
N ARG A 23 0.00 -10.78 -8.91
CA ARG A 23 -1.13 -10.67 -7.96
C ARG A 23 -0.75 -10.03 -6.62
N VAL A 24 0.39 -10.42 -6.05
CA VAL A 24 0.89 -9.86 -4.78
C VAL A 24 1.26 -8.38 -4.94
N ALA A 25 1.98 -8.03 -6.01
CA ALA A 25 2.35 -6.64 -6.29
C ALA A 25 1.13 -5.75 -6.51
N ALA A 26 0.09 -6.25 -7.19
CA ALA A 26 -1.17 -5.53 -7.36
C ALA A 26 -1.91 -5.32 -6.03
N ALA A 27 -1.96 -6.33 -5.16
CA ALA A 27 -2.55 -6.21 -3.83
C ALA A 27 -1.77 -5.20 -2.95
N LEU A 28 -0.43 -5.25 -2.97
CA LEU A 28 0.42 -4.30 -2.24
C LEU A 28 0.27 -2.87 -2.75
N PHE A 29 0.08 -2.66 -4.05
CA PHE A 29 -0.18 -1.33 -4.60
C PHE A 29 -1.55 -0.79 -4.18
N ARG A 30 -2.57 -1.64 -4.14
CA ARG A 30 -3.95 -1.28 -3.77
C ARG A 30 -4.06 -0.95 -2.27
N ASP A 31 -3.50 -1.80 -1.42
CA ASP A 31 -3.75 -1.77 0.03
C ASP A 31 -2.58 -1.22 0.84
N GLY A 32 -1.39 -1.17 0.24
CA GLY A 32 -0.18 -0.76 0.94
C GLY A 32 -0.05 0.76 1.03
N LEU A 33 0.68 1.19 2.05
CA LEU A 33 0.98 2.58 2.30
C LEU A 33 2.46 2.76 2.65
N CYS A 34 3.11 3.76 2.06
CA CYS A 34 4.45 4.15 2.47
C CYS A 34 4.38 5.12 3.67
N LEU A 35 4.89 4.67 4.81
CA LEU A 35 4.97 5.44 6.05
C LEU A 35 6.29 6.23 6.14
N PRO A 36 6.34 7.33 6.90
CA PRO A 36 7.59 8.01 7.21
C PRO A 36 8.61 7.04 7.82
N SER A 37 9.81 6.98 7.23
CA SER A 37 10.89 6.06 7.63
C SER A 37 12.27 6.75 7.64
N GLY A 38 12.31 8.06 7.85
CA GLY A 38 13.54 8.85 7.82
C GLY A 38 14.44 8.54 9.02
N THR A 39 15.76 8.54 8.82
CA THR A 39 16.75 8.28 9.89
C THR A 39 16.76 9.34 11.00
N ALA A 40 16.21 10.53 10.73
CA ALA A 40 16.06 11.60 11.69
C ALA A 40 14.80 11.48 12.58
N MET A 41 13.98 10.44 12.41
CA MET A 41 12.78 10.24 13.21
C MET A 41 13.14 9.85 14.64
N THR A 42 12.49 10.51 15.59
CA THR A 42 12.59 10.15 17.01
C THR A 42 11.61 9.03 17.37
N GLU A 43 11.82 8.39 18.51
CA GLU A 43 10.86 7.40 19.05
C GLU A 43 9.46 8.01 19.25
N ALA A 44 9.39 9.29 19.66
CA ALA A 44 8.13 10.02 19.80
C ALA A 44 7.41 10.20 18.44
N ASP A 45 8.17 10.45 17.37
CA ASP A 45 7.61 10.51 16.01
C ASP A 45 7.06 9.16 15.56
N LEU A 46 7.79 8.07 15.82
CA LEU A 46 7.35 6.71 15.51
C LEU A 46 6.07 6.36 16.28
N ALA A 47 6.03 6.64 17.59
CA ALA A 47 4.86 6.40 18.43
C ALA A 47 3.63 7.20 17.94
N ARG A 48 3.82 8.47 17.56
CA ARG A 48 2.75 9.30 17.01
C ARG A 48 2.21 8.75 15.70
N VAL A 49 3.08 8.40 14.75
CA VAL A 49 2.68 7.84 13.45
C VAL A 49 1.95 6.51 13.65
N ALA A 50 2.50 5.60 14.48
CA ALA A 50 1.87 4.32 14.78
C ALA A 50 0.50 4.47 15.45
N GLY A 51 0.37 5.42 16.39
CA GLY A 51 -0.89 5.74 17.06
C GLY A 51 -1.97 6.20 16.08
N VAL A 52 -1.63 7.12 15.17
CA VAL A 52 -2.56 7.58 14.13
C VAL A 52 -2.98 6.43 13.22
N VAL A 53 -2.04 5.65 12.69
CA VAL A 53 -2.32 4.53 11.77
C VAL A 53 -3.25 3.50 12.43
N ARG A 54 -3.01 3.16 13.70
CA ARG A 54 -3.87 2.25 14.48
C ARG A 54 -5.27 2.85 14.71
N GLY A 55 -5.36 4.16 14.94
CA GLY A 55 -6.63 4.87 15.12
C GLY A 55 -7.52 4.85 13.87
N VAL A 56 -6.95 5.06 12.68
CA VAL A 56 -7.72 5.04 11.41
C VAL A 56 -7.97 3.63 10.87
N GLY A 57 -7.09 2.66 11.14
CA GLY A 57 -7.18 1.28 10.63
C GLY A 57 -8.34 0.43 11.17
N THR A 58 -9.23 1.01 11.99
CA THR A 58 -10.39 0.32 12.58
C THR A 58 -11.65 0.33 11.72
N ARG A 59 -11.69 1.07 10.59
CA ARG A 59 -12.80 0.97 9.63
C ARG A 59 -12.51 -0.12 8.60
N ARG A 60 -13.00 -1.34 8.85
CA ARG A 60 -12.83 -2.46 7.92
C ARG A 60 -13.59 -2.23 6.62
N HIS A 61 -12.88 -2.41 5.51
CA HIS A 61 -13.42 -2.81 4.21
C HIS A 61 -13.88 -4.27 4.33
N GLY A 62 -15.08 -4.47 4.87
CA GLY A 62 -15.92 -5.62 4.56
C GLY A 62 -16.93 -5.19 3.51
N ASP A 63 -17.34 -6.15 2.66
CA ASP A 63 -18.35 -6.04 1.61
C ASP A 63 -17.77 -5.81 0.20
N THR A 64 -17.27 -6.88 -0.42
CA THR A 64 -17.75 -7.38 -1.73
C THR A 64 -17.08 -8.75 -2.01
N GLU A 65 -17.66 -9.82 -1.46
CA GLU A 65 -17.77 -11.09 -2.19
C GLU A 65 -19.27 -11.25 -2.50
N MET A 66 -19.66 -11.16 -3.78
CA MET A 66 -20.76 -11.88 -4.42
C MET A 66 -20.94 -11.37 -5.85
N GLY A 67 -20.73 -12.26 -6.84
CA GLY A 67 -21.01 -12.04 -8.25
C GLY A 67 -19.96 -12.62 -9.18
#